data_AF-A0A957LSJ7-F1
#
_entry.id   AF-A0A957LSJ7-F1
#
_cell.length_a   1.000
_cell.length_b   1.000
_cell.length_c   1.000
_cell.angle_alpha   90.00
_cell.angle_beta   90.00
_cell.angle_gamma   90.00
#
_symmetry.space_group_name_H-M   'P 1'
#
loop_
_entity.id
_entity.type
_entity.pdbx_description
1 polymer ?
#
loop_
_entity_poly.entity_id
_entity_poly.type
_entity_poly.pdbx_seq_one_letter_code
_entity_poly.pdbx_strand_id
1 'polypeptide(L)'
;MQSAPEQRSNPKDGDGWKQTIREQLSRLNGLQHERKKKDTLIALIDANMSGKSEETVWEREDTCARSTWHEKWKRDPLIADVLERARRVAHAWRDGLAANTLAEAAELLALESYASVQEAARLRDESEDDRVRLQAAFGILDRADIKTATKVDVRNDVRNEVHHELDATVFDILAQAGALQSGADAGADDEVHPPQADA
;
A
#
# COMPACT_ATOMS: atom_id res chain seq x y z
N MET A 1 -5.72 20.16 36.46
CA MET A 1 -6.12 19.45 35.22
C MET A 1 -4.83 19.08 34.51
N GLN A 2 -4.32 17.88 34.75
CA GLN A 2 -3.10 17.39 34.10
C GLN A 2 -3.52 16.67 32.82
N SER A 3 -3.06 17.18 31.69
CA SER A 3 -3.25 16.60 30.37
C SER A 3 -2.60 15.22 30.31
N ALA A 4 -3.41 14.20 30.00
CA ALA A 4 -2.95 12.83 29.82
C ALA A 4 -2.02 12.76 28.59
N PRO A 5 -0.91 12.00 28.67
CA PRO A 5 -0.02 11.81 27.54
C PRO A 5 -0.73 10.97 26.47
N GLU A 6 -0.85 11.57 25.28
CA GLU A 6 -1.32 10.97 24.04
C GLU A 6 -0.42 9.75 23.74
N GLN A 7 -0.94 8.56 24.01
CA GLN A 7 -0.27 7.29 23.73
C GLN A 7 -0.09 7.16 22.22
N ARG A 8 1.07 7.58 21.71
CA ARG A 8 1.55 7.18 20.39
C ARG A 8 1.84 5.69 20.46
N SER A 9 0.93 4.88 19.93
CA SER A 9 1.08 3.43 19.86
C SER A 9 2.41 3.08 19.18
N ASN A 10 3.18 2.20 19.84
CA ASN A 10 4.46 1.72 19.35
C ASN A 10 4.19 0.77 18.17
N PRO A 11 4.79 0.97 16.98
CA PRO A 11 4.55 0.11 15.81
C PRO A 11 5.02 -1.35 15.98
N LYS A 12 5.65 -1.69 17.11
CA LYS A 12 6.04 -3.06 17.49
C LYS A 12 4.90 -3.92 18.04
N ASP A 13 3.73 -3.34 18.32
CA ASP A 13 2.56 -4.13 18.66
C ASP A 13 2.00 -4.72 17.36
N GLY A 14 2.46 -5.92 16.98
CA GLY A 14 1.99 -6.66 15.80
C GLY A 14 0.47 -6.91 15.75
N ASP A 15 -0.24 -6.51 16.80
CA ASP A 15 -1.70 -6.57 16.97
C ASP A 15 -2.40 -5.20 16.97
N GLY A 16 -1.67 -4.08 16.92
CA GLY A 16 -2.25 -2.73 16.95
C GLY A 16 -3.17 -2.45 15.77
N TRP A 17 -2.75 -2.82 14.57
CA TRP A 17 -3.59 -2.69 13.37
C TRP A 17 -4.82 -3.63 13.41
N LYS A 18 -4.68 -4.84 13.99
CA LYS A 18 -5.79 -5.77 14.19
C LYS A 18 -6.80 -5.19 15.17
N GLN A 19 -6.33 -4.49 16.20
CA GLN A 19 -7.20 -3.79 17.15
C GLN A 19 -7.98 -2.66 16.46
N THR A 20 -7.32 -1.86 15.63
CA THR A 20 -7.99 -0.82 14.82
C THR A 20 -9.03 -1.42 13.87
N ILE A 21 -8.75 -2.57 13.25
CA ILE A 21 -9.75 -3.28 12.42
C ILE A 21 -10.90 -3.80 13.28
N ARG A 22 -10.64 -4.39 14.44
CA ARG A 22 -11.70 -4.83 15.38
C ARG A 22 -12.60 -3.67 15.81
N GLU A 23 -12.03 -2.49 16.05
CA GLU A 23 -12.80 -1.29 16.37
C GLU A 23 -13.70 -0.88 15.20
N GLN A 24 -13.21 -0.91 13.96
CA GLN A 24 -14.07 -0.65 12.80
C GLN A 24 -15.18 -1.71 12.66
N LEU A 25 -14.86 -2.98 12.88
CA LEU A 25 -15.83 -4.09 12.83
C LEU A 25 -16.86 -4.01 13.97
N SER A 26 -16.52 -3.40 15.11
CA SER A 26 -17.45 -3.22 16.23
C SER A 26 -18.65 -2.33 15.87
N ARG A 27 -18.53 -1.48 14.84
CA ARG A 27 -19.63 -0.66 14.32
C ARG A 27 -20.76 -1.48 13.71
N LEU A 28 -20.51 -2.76 13.41
CA LEU A 28 -21.51 -3.70 12.90
C LEU A 28 -22.21 -4.49 14.02
N ASN A 29 -21.86 -4.24 15.28
CA ASN A 29 -22.49 -4.90 16.43
C ASN A 29 -23.99 -4.60 16.47
N GLY A 30 -24.79 -5.63 16.76
CA GLY A 30 -26.24 -5.52 16.85
C GLY A 30 -26.98 -5.54 15.50
N LEU A 31 -26.26 -5.63 14.37
CA LEU A 31 -26.87 -5.85 13.07
C LEU A 31 -27.24 -7.32 12.87
N GLN A 32 -28.26 -7.57 12.04
CA GLN A 32 -28.55 -8.93 11.61
C GLN A 32 -27.35 -9.55 10.90
N HIS A 33 -27.07 -10.81 11.25
CA HIS A 33 -25.93 -11.59 10.76
C HIS A 33 -24.57 -10.94 11.03
N GLU A 34 -24.42 -10.18 12.12
CA GLU A 34 -23.18 -9.46 12.47
C GLU A 34 -21.92 -10.31 12.38
N ARG A 35 -21.92 -11.53 12.92
CA ARG A 35 -20.79 -12.45 12.87
C ARG A 35 -20.40 -12.76 11.43
N LYS A 36 -21.37 -13.16 10.61
CA LYS A 36 -21.15 -13.49 9.19
C LYS A 36 -20.70 -12.28 8.36
N LYS A 37 -21.18 -11.08 8.70
CA LYS A 37 -20.69 -9.82 8.10
C LYS A 37 -19.23 -9.56 8.44
N LYS A 38 -18.86 -9.68 9.72
CA LYS A 38 -17.47 -9.49 10.17
C LYS A 38 -16.53 -10.52 9.55
N ASP A 39 -16.91 -11.79 9.56
CA ASP A 39 -16.11 -12.87 8.98
C ASP A 39 -15.90 -12.67 7.47
N THR A 40 -16.94 -12.23 6.75
CA THR A 40 -16.84 -11.87 5.33
C THR A 40 -15.90 -10.69 5.09
N LEU A 41 -15.99 -9.62 5.89
CA LEU A 41 -15.13 -8.46 5.74
C LEU A 41 -13.66 -8.79 6.00
N ILE A 42 -13.39 -9.58 7.04
CA ILE A 42 -12.04 -10.07 7.35
C ILE A 42 -11.50 -10.89 6.17
N ALA A 43 -12.28 -11.84 5.64
CA ALA A 43 -11.86 -12.67 4.52
C ALA A 43 -11.60 -11.86 3.23
N LEU A 44 -12.38 -10.81 2.97
CA LEU A 44 -12.13 -9.88 1.85
C LEU A 44 -10.85 -9.06 2.03
N ILE A 45 -10.56 -8.62 3.26
CA ILE A 45 -9.31 -7.91 3.57
C ILE A 45 -8.12 -8.85 3.40
N ASP A 46 -8.20 -10.07 3.93
CA ASP A 46 -7.14 -11.07 3.81
C ASP A 46 -6.85 -11.44 2.35
N ALA A 47 -7.90 -11.66 1.55
CA ALA A 47 -7.76 -11.93 0.12
C ALA A 47 -7.07 -10.77 -0.60
N ASN A 48 -7.49 -9.53 -0.30
CA ASN A 48 -6.90 -8.34 -0.89
C ASN A 48 -5.43 -8.14 -0.48
N MET A 49 -5.09 -8.32 0.81
CA MET A 49 -3.70 -8.25 1.29
C MET A 49 -2.82 -9.32 0.66
N SER A 50 -3.38 -10.51 0.39
CA SER A 50 -2.69 -11.64 -0.22
C SER A 50 -2.61 -11.57 -1.75
N GLY A 51 -3.18 -10.52 -2.38
CA GLY A 51 -3.27 -10.42 -3.84
C GLY A 51 -4.17 -11.46 -4.51
N LYS A 52 -5.07 -12.09 -3.75
CA LYS A 52 -6.06 -13.06 -4.26
C LYS A 52 -7.33 -12.34 -4.70
N SER A 53 -8.06 -12.95 -5.65
CA SER A 53 -9.34 -12.41 -6.10
C SER A 53 -10.42 -12.54 -5.01
N GLU A 54 -11.39 -11.63 -5.02
CA GLU A 54 -12.56 -11.70 -4.13
C GLU A 54 -13.36 -13.01 -4.33
N GLU A 55 -13.27 -13.63 -5.50
CA GLU A 55 -13.96 -14.90 -5.80
C GLU A 55 -13.52 -16.04 -4.89
N THR A 56 -12.25 -16.06 -4.46
CA THR A 56 -11.73 -17.06 -3.52
C THR A 56 -12.35 -16.97 -2.13
N VAL A 57 -12.97 -15.84 -1.79
CA VAL A 57 -13.64 -15.63 -0.50
C VAL A 57 -14.93 -16.43 -0.43
N TRP A 58 -15.67 -16.53 -1.54
CA TRP A 58 -17.00 -17.13 -1.59
C TRP A 58 -17.00 -18.65 -1.49
N GLU A 59 -15.83 -19.28 -1.65
CA GLU A 59 -15.65 -20.72 -1.46
C GLU A 59 -15.62 -21.10 0.04
N ARG A 60 -15.50 -20.12 0.94
CA ARG A 60 -15.38 -20.36 2.38
C ARG A 60 -16.75 -20.41 3.07
N GLU A 61 -16.98 -21.44 3.88
CA GLU A 61 -18.25 -21.66 4.62
C GLU A 61 -18.56 -20.58 5.67
N ASP A 62 -17.53 -19.90 6.18
CA ASP A 62 -17.63 -18.83 7.18
C ASP A 62 -18.09 -17.49 6.58
N THR A 63 -18.09 -17.36 5.25
CA THR A 63 -18.46 -16.13 4.55
C THR A 63 -19.90 -16.15 4.03
N CYS A 64 -20.43 -14.98 3.66
CA CYS A 64 -21.73 -14.92 3.01
C CYS A 64 -21.69 -15.40 1.56
N ALA A 65 -22.84 -15.87 1.07
CA ALA A 65 -22.98 -16.21 -0.35
C ALA A 65 -22.72 -14.98 -1.24
N ARG A 66 -22.10 -15.22 -2.40
CA ARG A 66 -21.76 -14.20 -3.41
C ARG A 66 -22.94 -13.30 -3.77
N SER A 67 -24.12 -13.86 -4.03
CA SER A 67 -25.33 -13.08 -4.37
C SER A 67 -25.71 -12.13 -3.23
N THR A 68 -25.73 -12.61 -1.99
CA THR A 68 -26.01 -11.79 -0.80
C THR A 68 -25.07 -10.60 -0.68
N TRP A 69 -23.77 -10.81 -0.96
CA TRP A 69 -22.78 -9.74 -0.96
C TRP A 69 -23.10 -8.67 -2.01
N HIS A 70 -23.18 -9.06 -3.29
CA HIS A 70 -23.31 -8.11 -4.39
C HIS A 70 -24.68 -7.42 -4.45
N GLU A 71 -25.74 -8.11 -4.04
CA GLU A 71 -27.10 -7.58 -4.10
C GLU A 71 -27.45 -6.70 -2.90
N LYS A 72 -26.97 -7.06 -1.70
CA LYS A 72 -27.39 -6.42 -0.45
C LYS A 72 -26.24 -5.71 0.25
N TRP A 73 -25.23 -6.45 0.70
CA TRP A 73 -24.27 -5.94 1.68
C TRP A 73 -23.25 -4.98 1.08
N LYS A 74 -22.85 -5.15 -0.18
CA LYS A 74 -21.95 -4.25 -0.90
C LYS A 74 -22.55 -2.84 -1.09
N ARG A 75 -23.89 -2.75 -1.10
CA ARG A 75 -24.63 -1.48 -1.27
C ARG A 75 -24.98 -0.81 0.05
N ASP A 76 -24.78 -1.49 1.17
CA ASP A 76 -25.01 -0.93 2.50
C ASP A 76 -23.89 0.10 2.80
N PRO A 77 -24.23 1.39 3.01
CA PRO A 77 -23.23 2.43 3.23
C PRO A 77 -22.34 2.19 4.44
N LEU A 78 -22.87 1.58 5.51
CA LEU A 78 -22.11 1.29 6.72
C LEU A 78 -21.09 0.17 6.48
N ILE A 79 -21.50 -0.88 5.77
CA ILE A 79 -20.60 -2.01 5.44
C ILE A 79 -19.49 -1.54 4.49
N ALA A 80 -19.84 -0.74 3.49
CA ALA A 80 -18.87 -0.18 2.54
C ALA A 80 -17.83 0.71 3.24
N ASP A 81 -18.27 1.63 4.11
CA ASP A 81 -17.37 2.51 4.88
C ASP A 81 -16.44 1.71 5.82
N VAL A 82 -16.99 0.70 6.53
CA VAL A 82 -16.17 -0.17 7.40
C VAL A 82 -15.13 -0.94 6.59
N LEU A 83 -15.51 -1.49 5.44
CA LEU A 83 -14.58 -2.21 4.55
C LEU A 83 -13.46 -1.30 4.04
N GLU A 84 -13.79 -0.11 3.58
CA GLU A 84 -12.82 0.84 3.04
C GLU A 84 -11.83 1.32 4.11
N ARG A 85 -12.32 1.62 5.33
CA ARG A 85 -11.47 2.00 6.46
C ARG A 85 -10.55 0.86 6.88
N ALA A 86 -11.10 -0.35 6.99
CA ALA A 86 -10.30 -1.52 7.35
C ALA A 86 -9.25 -1.86 6.28
N ARG A 87 -9.58 -1.73 4.98
CA ARG A 87 -8.62 -1.86 3.88
C ARG A 87 -7.48 -0.84 3.98
N ARG A 88 -7.79 0.44 4.22
CA ARG A 88 -6.77 1.49 4.39
C ARG A 88 -5.81 1.19 5.53
N VAL A 89 -6.32 0.76 6.69
CA VAL A 89 -5.50 0.38 7.84
C VAL A 89 -4.60 -0.81 7.50
N ALA A 90 -5.15 -1.84 6.85
CA ALA A 90 -4.42 -3.03 6.45
C ALA A 90 -3.27 -2.71 5.46
N HIS A 91 -3.53 -1.86 4.44
CA HIS A 91 -2.50 -1.43 3.50
C HIS A 91 -1.41 -0.59 4.17
N ALA A 92 -1.80 0.42 4.96
CA ALA A 92 -0.83 1.26 5.68
C ALA A 92 0.09 0.43 6.58
N TRP A 93 -0.44 -0.62 7.23
CA TRP A 93 0.36 -1.54 8.01
C TRP A 93 1.33 -2.36 7.14
N ARG A 94 0.85 -2.94 6.02
CA ARG A 94 1.70 -3.72 5.11
C ARG A 94 2.83 -2.88 4.53
N ASP A 95 2.52 -1.66 4.11
CA ASP A 95 3.49 -0.76 3.49
C ASP A 95 4.50 -0.26 4.55
N GLY A 96 4.03 -0.01 5.78
CA GLY A 96 4.90 0.26 6.93
C GLY A 96 5.80 -0.91 7.31
N LEU A 97 5.32 -2.16 7.22
CA LEU A 97 6.13 -3.35 7.45
C LEU A 97 7.26 -3.45 6.42
N ALA A 98 6.95 -3.26 5.13
CA ALA A 98 7.96 -3.27 4.07
C ALA A 98 9.04 -2.19 4.30
N ALA A 99 8.63 -0.97 4.63
CA ALA A 99 9.55 0.12 4.94
C ALA A 99 10.43 -0.20 6.16
N ASN A 100 9.86 -0.75 7.23
CA ASN A 100 10.60 -1.12 8.43
C ASN A 100 11.60 -2.25 8.16
N THR A 101 11.20 -3.30 7.42
CA THR A 101 12.13 -4.39 7.07
C THR A 101 13.28 -3.92 6.19
N LEU A 102 13.03 -2.96 5.30
CA LEU A 102 14.07 -2.35 4.48
C LEU A 102 15.02 -1.50 5.32
N ALA A 103 14.49 -0.73 6.29
CA ALA A 103 15.31 0.02 7.24
C ALA A 103 16.18 -0.90 8.11
N GLU A 104 15.61 -1.98 8.63
CA GLU A 104 16.34 -2.98 9.43
C GLU A 104 17.43 -3.68 8.60
N ALA A 105 17.12 -4.07 7.35
CA ALA A 105 18.12 -4.64 6.45
C ALA A 105 19.25 -3.65 6.13
N ALA A 106 18.94 -2.36 5.97
CA ALA A 106 19.94 -1.32 5.77
C ALA A 106 20.82 -1.12 7.01
N GLU A 107 20.25 -1.16 8.22
CA GLU A 107 20.99 -1.08 9.47
C GLU A 107 21.94 -2.28 9.65
N LEU A 108 21.46 -3.49 9.39
CA LEU A 108 22.31 -4.70 9.41
C LEU A 108 23.43 -4.61 8.38
N LEU A 109 23.13 -4.17 7.16
CA LEU A 109 24.14 -4.00 6.13
C LEU A 109 25.19 -2.95 6.52
N ALA A 110 24.79 -1.86 7.18
CA ALA A 110 25.72 -0.85 7.67
C ALA A 110 26.65 -1.41 8.76
N LEU A 111 26.11 -2.21 9.69
CA LEU A 111 26.89 -2.87 10.74
C LEU A 111 27.90 -3.87 10.16
N GLU A 112 27.45 -4.73 9.23
CA GLU A 112 28.32 -5.68 8.52
C GLU A 112 29.37 -4.98 7.65
N SER A 113 29.01 -3.85 7.04
CA SER A 113 29.95 -3.02 6.29
C SER A 113 31.06 -2.47 7.18
N TYR A 114 30.74 -2.05 8.40
CA TYR A 114 31.73 -1.60 9.37
C TYR A 114 32.69 -2.73 9.78
N ALA A 115 32.16 -3.90 10.12
CA ALA A 115 32.97 -5.08 10.45
C ALA A 115 33.89 -5.48 9.28
N SER A 116 33.37 -5.44 8.05
CA SER A 116 34.13 -5.72 6.83
C SER A 116 35.29 -4.75 6.60
N VAL A 117 35.09 -3.46 6.91
CA VAL A 117 36.14 -2.44 6.81
C VAL A 117 37.22 -2.66 7.87
N GLN A 118 36.85 -3.04 9.10
CA GLN A 118 37.83 -3.39 10.14
C GLN A 118 38.70 -4.58 9.71
N GLU A 119 38.08 -5.62 9.15
CA GLU A 119 38.82 -6.80 8.69
C GLU A 119 39.72 -6.47 7.50
N ALA A 120 39.27 -5.62 6.57
CA ALA A 120 40.12 -5.12 5.50
C ALA A 120 41.31 -4.33 6.04
N ALA A 121 41.12 -3.48 7.05
CA ALA A 121 42.22 -2.75 7.69
C ALA A 121 43.22 -3.70 8.35
N ARG A 122 42.73 -4.73 9.03
CA ARG A 122 43.56 -5.78 9.64
C ARG A 122 44.38 -6.53 8.58
N LEU A 123 43.75 -6.98 7.49
CA LEU A 123 44.44 -7.68 6.39
C LEU A 123 45.51 -6.81 5.72
N ARG A 124 45.29 -5.50 5.60
CA ARG A 124 46.29 -4.55 5.08
C ARG A 124 47.54 -4.48 5.96
N ASP A 125 47.35 -4.50 7.27
CA ASP A 125 48.41 -4.27 8.25
C ASP A 125 49.15 -5.55 8.65
N GLU A 126 48.45 -6.68 8.70
CA GLU A 126 48.97 -7.94 9.26
C GLU A 126 49.27 -9.03 8.21
N SER A 127 48.80 -8.92 6.97
CA SER A 127 49.03 -9.98 5.96
C SER A 127 50.48 -9.96 5.47
N GLU A 128 51.06 -11.14 5.25
CA GLU A 128 52.40 -11.30 4.67
C GLU A 128 52.39 -11.31 3.13
N ASP A 129 51.22 -11.40 2.50
CA ASP A 129 51.06 -11.35 1.05
C ASP A 129 50.78 -9.93 0.56
N ASP A 130 51.73 -9.35 -0.18
CA ASP A 130 51.61 -8.01 -0.76
C ASP A 130 50.36 -7.84 -1.64
N ARG A 131 49.88 -8.89 -2.30
CA ARG A 131 48.66 -8.81 -3.13
C ARG A 131 47.43 -8.61 -2.25
N VAL A 132 47.35 -9.33 -1.13
CA VAL A 132 46.25 -9.21 -0.17
C VAL A 132 46.26 -7.83 0.48
N ARG A 133 47.45 -7.32 0.86
CA ARG A 133 47.59 -5.98 1.44
C ARG A 133 47.15 -4.88 0.48
N LEU A 134 47.57 -4.95 -0.78
CA LEU A 134 47.20 -3.98 -1.81
C LEU A 134 45.70 -4.04 -2.12
N GLN A 135 45.13 -5.23 -2.25
CA GLN A 135 43.70 -5.40 -2.49
C GLN A 135 42.86 -4.85 -1.34
N ALA A 136 43.28 -5.08 -0.10
CA ALA A 136 42.63 -4.52 1.08
C ALA A 136 42.74 -2.98 1.13
N ALA A 137 43.92 -2.43 0.84
CA ALA A 137 44.13 -0.98 0.77
C ALA A 137 43.24 -0.30 -0.29
N PHE A 138 43.16 -0.87 -1.50
CA PHE A 138 42.27 -0.36 -2.55
C PHE A 138 40.80 -0.49 -2.18
N GLY A 139 40.39 -1.61 -1.56
CA GLY A 139 39.02 -1.81 -1.11
C GLY A 139 38.58 -0.82 0.00
N ILE A 140 39.51 -0.31 0.80
CA ILE A 140 39.26 0.76 1.78
C ILE A 140 39.18 2.13 1.08
N LEU A 141 40.12 2.43 0.17
CA LEU A 141 40.15 3.68 -0.60
C LEU A 141 38.89 3.88 -1.46
N ASP A 142 38.44 2.83 -2.16
CA ASP A 142 37.23 2.89 -3.00
C ASP A 142 35.96 3.23 -2.19
N ARG A 143 35.92 2.86 -0.90
CA ARG A 143 34.82 3.19 0.02
C ARG A 143 35.00 4.54 0.72
N ALA A 144 36.23 5.02 0.84
CA ALA A 144 36.55 6.32 1.44
C ALA A 144 36.42 7.48 0.46
N ASP A 145 36.46 7.23 -0.86
CA ASP A 145 36.19 8.26 -1.86
C ASP A 145 34.71 8.70 -1.78
N ILE A 146 34.52 9.99 -1.54
CA ILE A 146 33.22 10.67 -1.39
C ILE A 146 32.34 10.45 -2.63
N LYS A 147 32.93 10.20 -3.81
CA LYS A 147 32.19 9.92 -5.04
C LYS A 147 31.50 8.55 -5.07
N THR A 148 31.94 7.60 -4.26
CA THR A 148 31.36 6.25 -4.18
C THR A 148 30.36 6.11 -3.03
N ALA A 149 30.48 6.94 -1.99
CA ALA A 149 29.53 6.99 -0.87
C ALA A 149 28.13 7.48 -1.29
N THR A 150 28.03 8.41 -2.25
CA THR A 150 26.75 9.01 -2.68
C THR A 150 25.94 8.15 -3.66
N LYS A 151 26.48 7.01 -4.11
CA LYS A 151 25.81 6.17 -5.13
C LYS A 151 24.58 5.42 -4.60
N VAL A 152 24.42 5.36 -3.27
CA VAL A 152 23.28 4.70 -2.61
C VAL A 152 22.07 5.65 -2.46
N ASP A 153 22.29 6.95 -2.25
CA ASP A 153 21.19 7.91 -2.04
C ASP A 153 20.48 8.35 -3.33
N VAL A 154 21.22 8.55 -4.43
CA VAL A 154 20.64 9.09 -5.67
C VAL A 154 19.63 8.14 -6.34
N ARG A 155 19.69 6.83 -6.05
CA ARG A 155 18.76 5.86 -6.62
C ARG A 155 17.38 5.87 -5.94
N ASN A 156 17.28 6.38 -4.72
CA ASN A 156 16.02 6.46 -3.98
C ASN A 156 15.27 7.77 -4.23
N ASP A 157 15.97 8.89 -4.42
CA ASP A 157 15.33 10.17 -4.75
C ASP A 157 14.65 10.17 -6.13
N VAL A 158 15.32 9.60 -7.15
CA VAL A 158 14.74 9.51 -8.51
C VAL A 158 13.49 8.60 -8.55
N ARG A 159 13.36 7.64 -7.64
CA ARG A 159 12.18 6.77 -7.57
C ARG A 159 10.98 7.48 -6.94
N ASN A 160 11.21 8.37 -5.99
CA ASN A 160 10.14 9.11 -5.31
C ASN A 160 9.59 10.27 -6.15
N GLU A 161 10.44 10.94 -6.95
CA GLU A 161 9.98 11.96 -7.91
C GLU A 161 9.09 11.37 -9.02
N VAL A 162 9.47 10.21 -9.57
CA VAL A 162 8.69 9.57 -10.66
C VAL A 162 7.31 9.10 -10.20
N HIS A 163 7.15 8.70 -8.93
CA HIS A 163 5.84 8.32 -8.39
C HIS A 163 4.92 9.53 -8.15
N HIS A 164 5.46 10.67 -7.71
CA HIS A 164 4.66 11.86 -7.48
C HIS A 164 4.18 12.52 -8.78
N GLU A 165 4.97 12.47 -9.86
CA GLU A 165 4.56 13.02 -11.16
C GLU A 165 3.50 12.16 -11.86
N LEU A 166 3.53 10.83 -11.68
CA LEU A 166 2.56 9.90 -12.27
C LEU A 166 1.18 9.97 -11.60
N ASP A 167 1.11 10.16 -10.27
CA ASP A 167 -0.17 10.27 -9.58
C ASP A 167 -0.92 11.58 -9.90
N ALA A 168 -0.19 12.67 -10.14
CA ALA A 168 -0.79 13.95 -10.55
C ALA A 168 -1.34 13.89 -12.00
N THR A 169 -0.65 13.23 -12.93
CA THR A 169 -1.11 13.14 -14.32
C THR A 169 -2.25 12.14 -14.52
N VAL A 170 -2.29 11.04 -13.78
CA VAL A 170 -3.39 10.06 -13.89
C VAL A 170 -4.72 10.64 -13.38
N PHE A 171 -4.68 11.45 -12.31
CA PHE A 171 -5.89 12.11 -11.79
C PHE A 171 -6.44 13.16 -12.76
N ASP A 172 -5.58 13.93 -13.42
CA ASP A 172 -5.98 14.91 -14.44
C ASP A 172 -6.54 14.24 -15.71
N ILE A 173 -5.92 13.16 -16.18
CA ILE A 173 -6.41 12.42 -17.36
C ILE A 173 -7.80 11.80 -17.10
N LEU A 174 -8.04 11.27 -15.89
CA LEU A 174 -9.35 10.73 -15.51
C LEU A 174 -10.42 11.81 -15.30
N ALA A 175 -10.04 12.99 -14.77
CA ALA A 175 -10.95 14.14 -14.68
C ALA A 175 -11.33 14.67 -16.07
N GLN A 176 -10.39 14.68 -17.02
CA GLN A 176 -10.63 15.14 -18.39
C GLN A 176 -11.46 14.15 -19.22
N ALA A 177 -11.31 12.84 -18.97
CA ALA A 177 -12.16 11.81 -19.58
C ALA A 177 -13.61 11.85 -19.06
N GLY A 178 -13.82 12.16 -17.78
CA GLY A 178 -15.16 12.33 -17.21
C GLY A 178 -15.92 13.55 -17.75
N ALA A 179 -15.20 14.63 -18.07
CA ALA A 179 -15.80 15.86 -18.62
C ALA A 179 -16.24 15.74 -20.10
N LEU A 180 -15.65 14.81 -20.86
CA LEU A 180 -16.00 14.61 -22.28
C LEU A 180 -17.25 13.74 -22.50
N GLN A 181 -17.73 13.04 -21.47
CA GLN A 181 -18.83 12.09 -21.60
C GLN A 181 -20.20 12.62 -21.15
N SER A 182 -20.27 13.84 -20.60
CA SER A 182 -21.53 14.50 -20.18
C SER A 182 -22.12 15.47 -21.21
N GLY A 183 -21.56 15.56 -22.42
CA GLY A 183 -21.95 16.54 -23.45
C GLY A 183 -22.71 16.00 -24.66
N ALA A 184 -23.21 14.75 -24.63
CA ALA A 184 -23.87 14.14 -25.80
C ALA A 184 -25.19 13.44 -25.41
N ASP A 185 -26.13 14.18 -24.83
CA ASP A 185 -27.56 13.82 -24.91
C ASP A 185 -28.42 15.08 -24.77
N ALA A 186 -28.61 15.78 -25.89
CA ALA A 186 -29.61 16.84 -26.00
C ALA A 186 -30.04 16.97 -27.47
N GLY A 187 -31.26 16.52 -27.77
CA GLY A 187 -32.01 16.95 -28.95
C GLY A 187 -32.52 15.82 -29.85
N ALA A 188 -33.67 15.24 -29.49
CA ALA A 188 -34.54 14.56 -30.45
C ALA A 188 -36.01 14.73 -30.04
N ASP A 189 -36.47 15.98 -29.99
CA ASP A 189 -37.87 16.33 -30.21
C ASP A 189 -37.92 17.04 -31.57
N ASP A 190 -38.45 16.37 -32.60
CA ASP A 190 -39.01 17.09 -33.75
C ASP A 190 -40.27 16.36 -34.25
N GLU A 191 -41.37 17.03 -33.98
CA GLU A 191 -42.74 16.72 -34.31
C GLU A 191 -42.99 17.24 -35.74
N VAL A 192 -43.14 16.35 -36.74
CA VAL A 192 -43.58 16.77 -38.08
C VAL A 192 -44.73 15.89 -38.59
N HIS A 193 -45.91 16.49 -38.54
CA HIS A 193 -47.10 16.15 -39.33
C HIS A 193 -47.70 17.47 -39.82
N PRO A 194 -48.54 17.57 -40.88
CA PRO A 194 -48.96 16.64 -41.95
C PRO A 194 -48.78 17.34 -43.35
N PRO A 195 -49.55 17.15 -44.47
CA PRO A 195 -51.03 17.13 -44.59
C PRO A 195 -51.62 16.04 -45.52
N GLN A 196 -52.94 15.81 -45.39
CA GLN A 196 -53.82 15.07 -46.32
C GLN A 196 -54.41 15.98 -47.42
N ALA A 197 -54.98 15.31 -48.45
CA ALA A 197 -55.93 15.74 -49.51
C ALA A 197 -55.30 16.42 -50.75
N ASP A 198 -55.71 16.21 -52.01
CA ASP A 198 -56.68 15.34 -52.70
C ASP A 198 -56.37 15.43 -54.22
N ALA A 199 -56.56 14.34 -54.97
CA ALA A 199 -56.97 14.29 -56.39
C ALA A 199 -57.22 12.84 -56.84
#